data_AF-E8UYP0-F1
#
_entry.id   AF-E8UYP0-F1
#
_cell.length_a   1.000
_cell.length_b   1.000
_cell.length_c   1.000
_cell.angle_alpha   90.00
_cell.angle_beta   90.00
_cell.angle_gamma   90.00
#
_symmetry.space_group_name_H-M   'P 1'
#
loop_
_entity.id
_entity.type
_entity.pdbx_description
1 polymer ?
#
loop_
_entity_poly.entity_id
_entity_poly.type
_entity_poly.pdbx_seq_one_letter_code
_entity_poly.pdbx_strand_id
1 'polypeptide(L)'
;MPEKRSLKIYTAILACLLVAGYAMAQDLPSASSSDNGIANAIHMVGLPDVKPGIKGVLKMTPEALEFTTAEVHALIAYNRITSVSMGEERTTGWGTTGKVVRKIPIYGVGSMAGLASQKKVDLLTIEFRDPHAAYHGAVFMLPTKTAAELQQKISLLLKSSTPFPAPSCTDGPKTENSIRVVPIGVDGTPLPDEYRVMMYEHLFSVLKVSNPNQTYFREGDIAAGAGCTTLTLHIAVIGFNKGNQTLRTSTGPLGHFVGTTSVTFNVKLDDANGKTLLNNKVKKSIRGDSDSLSVTKDIAKNLSKRINKAMEKSNAETKS
;
A
#
# COMPACT_ATOMS: atom_id res chain seq x y z
N MET A 1 21.81 -8.36 -67.13
CA MET A 1 21.94 -9.21 -68.33
C MET A 1 23.42 -9.54 -68.51
N PRO A 2 23.80 -10.78 -68.86
CA PRO A 2 23.69 -11.96 -67.99
C PRO A 2 25.03 -12.72 -67.89
N GLU A 3 25.25 -13.49 -66.82
CA GLU A 3 26.03 -14.73 -66.97
C GLU A 3 25.40 -15.86 -66.13
N LYS A 4 24.70 -16.74 -66.86
CA LYS A 4 24.26 -18.06 -66.44
C LYS A 4 25.43 -19.02 -66.65
N ARG A 5 25.79 -19.85 -65.65
CA ARG A 5 26.22 -21.25 -65.85
C ARG A 5 25.82 -22.16 -64.69
N SER A 6 24.68 -22.80 -64.91
CA SER A 6 24.37 -24.23 -64.83
C SER A 6 25.29 -25.22 -64.10
N LEU A 7 24.62 -26.11 -63.34
CA LEU A 7 24.72 -27.59 -63.40
C LEU A 7 25.77 -28.28 -62.49
N LYS A 8 25.32 -29.02 -61.46
CA LYS A 8 25.04 -30.47 -61.54
C LYS A 8 24.53 -31.02 -60.20
N ILE A 9 23.55 -31.88 -60.34
CA ILE A 9 22.89 -32.72 -59.34
C ILE A 9 23.85 -33.84 -58.92
N TYR A 10 23.98 -34.09 -57.62
CA TYR A 10 24.31 -35.42 -57.10
C TYR A 10 23.40 -35.74 -55.91
N THR A 11 22.45 -36.62 -56.19
CA THR A 11 21.69 -37.42 -55.26
C THR A 11 22.63 -38.42 -54.58
N ALA A 12 22.70 -38.38 -53.25
CA ALA A 12 23.14 -39.52 -52.45
C ALA A 12 22.17 -39.67 -51.27
N ILE A 13 21.30 -40.67 -51.42
CA ILE A 13 20.39 -41.17 -50.40
C ILE A 13 21.25 -41.86 -49.34
N LEU A 14 21.19 -41.38 -48.09
CA LEU A 14 21.62 -42.16 -46.94
C LEU A 14 20.52 -42.14 -45.88
N ALA A 15 19.79 -43.25 -45.85
CA ALA A 15 18.85 -43.59 -44.81
C ALA A 15 19.63 -43.82 -43.50
N CYS A 16 19.38 -42.99 -42.49
CA CYS A 16 19.81 -43.27 -41.12
C CYS A 16 18.58 -43.63 -40.28
N LEU A 17 18.71 -44.81 -39.68
CA LEU A 17 17.74 -45.51 -38.87
C LEU A 17 17.18 -44.70 -37.70
N LEU A 18 15.89 -44.92 -37.48
CA LEU A 18 15.11 -44.59 -36.30
C LEU A 18 15.73 -45.21 -35.03
N VAL A 19 15.90 -44.38 -33.99
CA VAL A 19 15.69 -44.81 -32.61
C VAL A 19 14.70 -43.82 -31.99
N ALA A 20 13.42 -44.19 -32.00
CA ALA A 20 12.39 -43.52 -31.25
C ALA A 20 12.57 -43.88 -29.76
N GLY A 21 13.32 -43.04 -29.04
CA GLY A 21 13.23 -43.01 -27.58
C GLY A 21 11.93 -42.31 -27.20
N TYR A 22 10.86 -43.09 -26.95
CA TYR A 22 9.69 -42.57 -26.26
C TYR A 22 10.10 -42.25 -24.81
N ALA A 23 10.49 -41.01 -24.58
CA ALA A 23 10.46 -40.46 -23.23
C ALA A 23 8.99 -40.45 -22.81
N MET A 24 8.63 -41.32 -21.87
CA MET A 24 7.41 -41.19 -21.08
C MET A 24 7.56 -39.90 -20.27
N ALA A 25 7.13 -38.78 -20.86
CA ALA A 25 6.83 -37.59 -20.10
C ALA A 25 5.71 -38.00 -19.15
N GLN A 26 6.05 -38.18 -17.86
CA GLN A 26 5.05 -38.27 -16.82
C GLN A 26 4.32 -36.94 -16.83
N ASP A 27 3.10 -36.95 -17.35
CA ASP A 27 2.11 -35.90 -17.10
C ASP A 27 2.02 -35.73 -15.60
N LEU A 28 2.73 -34.71 -15.10
CA LEU A 28 2.47 -34.16 -13.78
C LEU A 28 0.97 -33.86 -13.73
N PRO A 29 0.26 -34.26 -12.68
CA PRO A 29 -1.13 -33.87 -12.52
C PRO A 29 -1.17 -32.35 -12.56
N SER A 30 -1.69 -31.81 -13.67
CA SER A 30 -2.09 -30.42 -13.76
C SER A 30 -3.13 -30.25 -12.68
N ALA A 31 -2.70 -29.73 -11.52
CA ALA A 31 -3.59 -29.30 -10.49
C ALA A 31 -4.54 -28.31 -11.15
N SER A 32 -5.78 -28.73 -11.33
CA SER A 32 -6.88 -27.83 -11.66
C SER A 32 -7.10 -26.93 -10.45
N SER A 33 -6.21 -25.95 -10.27
CA SER A 33 -6.50 -24.80 -9.44
C SER A 33 -7.76 -24.18 -10.02
N SER A 34 -8.82 -24.11 -9.23
CA SER A 34 -9.94 -23.25 -9.56
C SER A 34 -9.41 -21.82 -9.53
N ASP A 35 -8.90 -21.40 -10.68
CA ASP A 35 -8.19 -20.16 -10.99
C ASP A 35 -9.12 -18.93 -11.01
N ASN A 36 -10.15 -18.95 -10.17
CA ASN A 36 -11.09 -17.86 -10.05
C ASN A 36 -10.52 -16.85 -9.06
N GLY A 37 -9.82 -15.85 -9.60
CA GLY A 37 -9.48 -14.64 -8.84
C GLY A 37 -10.69 -14.07 -8.12
N ILE A 38 -10.46 -13.34 -7.03
CA ILE A 38 -11.49 -12.69 -6.23
C ILE A 38 -11.99 -11.48 -7.02
N ALA A 39 -13.12 -11.66 -7.70
CA ALA A 39 -13.80 -10.57 -8.39
C ALA A 39 -14.36 -9.53 -7.41
N ASN A 40 -14.51 -8.30 -7.88
CA ASN A 40 -15.01 -7.16 -7.10
C ASN A 40 -14.12 -6.75 -5.92
N ALA A 41 -12.83 -7.11 -5.95
CA ALA A 41 -11.85 -6.54 -5.04
C ALA A 41 -11.72 -5.04 -5.31
N ILE A 42 -11.68 -4.21 -4.26
CA ILE A 42 -11.51 -2.76 -4.38
C ILE A 42 -10.14 -2.38 -3.86
N HIS A 43 -9.29 -1.82 -4.70
CA HIS A 43 -8.01 -1.25 -4.28
C HIS A 43 -8.27 0.04 -3.49
N MET A 44 -7.89 0.08 -2.22
CA MET A 44 -8.14 1.23 -1.35
C MET A 44 -6.96 2.22 -1.39
N VAL A 45 -5.73 1.72 -1.34
CA VAL A 45 -4.49 2.51 -1.42
C VAL A 45 -3.28 1.59 -1.60
N GLY A 46 -2.14 2.15 -2.04
CA GLY A 46 -0.82 1.54 -1.87
C GLY A 46 -0.23 0.83 -3.08
N LEU A 47 -1.00 0.63 -4.14
CA LEU A 47 -0.46 0.17 -5.42
C LEU A 47 0.06 1.38 -6.23
N PRO A 48 1.33 1.37 -6.69
CA PRO A 48 1.86 2.39 -7.58
C PRO A 48 1.02 2.54 -8.84
N ASP A 49 0.78 3.78 -9.26
CA ASP A 49 0.04 4.13 -10.49
C ASP A 49 -1.43 3.65 -10.57
N VAL A 50 -1.96 3.05 -9.48
CA VAL A 50 -3.36 2.64 -9.40
C VAL A 50 -4.14 3.64 -8.54
N LYS A 51 -5.23 4.18 -9.09
CA LYS A 51 -6.08 5.10 -8.32
C LYS A 51 -6.82 4.35 -7.20
N PRO A 52 -6.97 4.94 -6.02
CA PRO A 52 -7.86 4.47 -4.97
C PRO A 52 -9.31 4.28 -5.43
N GLY A 53 -9.98 3.28 -4.87
CA GLY A 53 -11.39 2.96 -5.04
C GLY A 53 -11.76 2.24 -6.34
N ILE A 54 -10.78 1.87 -7.17
CA ILE A 54 -11.04 1.10 -8.40
C ILE A 54 -11.37 -0.35 -8.03
N LYS A 55 -12.41 -0.90 -8.68
CA LYS A 55 -12.80 -2.31 -8.58
C LYS A 55 -12.07 -3.15 -9.63
N GLY A 56 -11.63 -4.33 -9.25
CA GLY A 56 -10.90 -5.25 -10.10
C GLY A 56 -11.02 -6.71 -9.65
N VAL A 57 -10.11 -7.52 -10.16
CA VAL A 57 -9.93 -8.93 -9.78
C VAL A 57 -8.60 -9.05 -9.03
N LEU A 58 -8.64 -9.65 -7.84
CA LEU A 58 -7.44 -9.97 -7.08
C LEU A 58 -7.13 -11.46 -7.20
N LYS A 59 -6.02 -11.81 -7.81
CA LYS A 59 -5.66 -13.18 -8.16
C LYS A 59 -4.34 -13.58 -7.50
N MET A 60 -4.27 -14.79 -6.97
CA MET A 60 -3.01 -15.41 -6.58
C MET A 60 -2.43 -16.14 -7.80
N THR A 61 -1.26 -15.74 -8.25
CA THR A 61 -0.45 -16.51 -9.21
C THR A 61 0.59 -17.34 -8.43
N PRO A 62 1.41 -18.18 -9.09
CA PRO A 62 2.51 -18.88 -8.42
C PRO A 62 3.57 -17.94 -7.84
N GLU A 63 3.76 -16.74 -8.40
CA GLU A 63 4.87 -15.84 -8.06
C GLU A 63 4.44 -14.57 -7.34
N ALA A 64 3.19 -14.13 -7.53
CA ALA A 64 2.72 -12.84 -7.06
C ALA A 64 1.24 -12.82 -6.72
N LEU A 65 0.85 -11.84 -5.93
CA LEU A 65 -0.52 -11.37 -5.87
C LEU A 65 -0.74 -10.32 -6.96
N GLU A 66 -1.72 -10.56 -7.82
CA GLU A 66 -2.02 -9.75 -8.99
C GLU A 66 -3.36 -9.04 -8.80
N PHE A 67 -3.39 -7.73 -9.05
CA PHE A 67 -4.62 -6.95 -9.12
C PHE A 67 -4.82 -6.42 -10.54
N THR A 68 -5.93 -6.78 -11.16
CA THR A 68 -6.25 -6.40 -12.54
C THR A 68 -7.58 -5.71 -12.71
N THR A 69 -7.61 -4.83 -13.70
CA THR A 69 -8.80 -4.14 -14.21
C THR A 69 -8.68 -4.08 -15.74
N ALA A 70 -9.61 -3.42 -16.43
CA ALA A 70 -9.47 -3.21 -17.87
C ALA A 70 -8.28 -2.30 -18.26
N GLU A 71 -7.83 -1.42 -17.36
CA GLU A 71 -6.82 -0.38 -17.65
C GLU A 71 -5.51 -0.57 -16.87
N VAL A 72 -5.54 -1.39 -15.82
CA VAL A 72 -4.49 -1.46 -14.81
C VAL A 72 -4.15 -2.92 -14.54
N HIS A 73 -2.86 -3.20 -14.46
CA HIS A 73 -2.30 -4.46 -14.03
C HIS A 73 -1.18 -4.18 -13.03
N ALA A 74 -1.35 -4.64 -11.79
CA ALA A 74 -0.40 -4.44 -10.70
C ALA A 74 -0.02 -5.78 -10.06
N LEU A 75 1.28 -5.94 -9.74
CA LEU A 75 1.85 -7.17 -9.18
C LEU A 75 2.56 -6.89 -7.86
N ILE A 76 2.32 -7.74 -6.86
CA ILE A 76 3.08 -7.78 -5.61
C ILE A 76 3.71 -9.19 -5.50
N ALA A 77 5.00 -9.30 -5.80
CA ALA A 77 5.72 -10.56 -5.72
C ALA A 77 5.75 -11.10 -4.27
N TYR A 78 5.54 -12.40 -4.07
CA TYR A 78 5.46 -12.95 -2.71
C TYR A 78 6.76 -12.80 -1.92
N ASN A 79 7.91 -12.89 -2.58
CA ASN A 79 9.22 -12.68 -1.96
C ASN A 79 9.50 -11.22 -1.55
N ARG A 80 8.60 -10.29 -1.91
CA ARG A 80 8.65 -8.87 -1.53
C ARG A 80 7.64 -8.52 -0.44
N ILE A 81 6.67 -9.40 -0.16
CA ILE A 81 5.70 -9.20 0.91
C ILE A 81 6.41 -9.41 2.25
N THR A 82 6.30 -8.42 3.13
CA THR A 82 6.87 -8.45 4.47
C THR A 82 5.83 -8.78 5.53
N SER A 83 4.56 -8.48 5.28
CA SER A 83 3.46 -8.77 6.19
C SER A 83 2.14 -8.88 5.44
N VAL A 84 1.22 -9.70 5.97
CA VAL A 84 -0.16 -9.77 5.51
C VAL A 84 -1.08 -9.85 6.73
N SER A 85 -2.11 -9.03 6.75
CA SER A 85 -3.11 -9.02 7.82
C SER A 85 -4.51 -8.82 7.29
N MET A 86 -5.50 -9.17 8.11
CA MET A 86 -6.91 -9.03 7.80
C MET A 86 -7.60 -8.12 8.82
N GLY A 87 -8.57 -7.37 8.33
CA GLY A 87 -9.48 -6.56 9.13
C GLY A 87 -10.92 -6.80 8.70
N GLU A 88 -11.86 -6.28 9.48
CA GLU A 88 -13.28 -6.30 9.14
C GLU A 88 -13.88 -4.91 9.26
N GLU A 89 -14.72 -4.52 8.30
CA GLU A 89 -15.40 -3.24 8.33
C GLU A 89 -16.88 -3.39 7.95
N ARG A 90 -17.72 -2.46 8.42
CA ARG A 90 -19.12 -2.37 8.00
C ARG A 90 -19.28 -1.20 7.04
N THR A 91 -19.85 -1.47 5.87
CA THR A 91 -20.14 -0.43 4.86
C THR A 91 -21.64 -0.33 4.64
N THR A 92 -22.19 0.88 4.54
CA THR A 92 -23.58 1.08 4.09
C THR A 92 -23.67 0.80 2.59
N GLY A 93 -24.68 0.02 2.19
CA GLY A 93 -24.83 -0.50 0.83
C GLY A 93 -24.69 0.55 -0.28
N TRP A 94 -23.89 0.20 -1.28
CA TRP A 94 -23.72 0.94 -2.54
C TRP A 94 -25.03 0.93 -3.36
N GLY A 95 -25.90 1.90 -3.13
CA GLY A 95 -27.16 2.07 -3.87
C GLY A 95 -26.93 2.72 -5.23
N THR A 96 -27.13 1.98 -6.32
CA THR A 96 -27.14 2.47 -7.70
C THR A 96 -28.47 3.15 -8.02
N THR A 97 -28.63 4.45 -7.75
CA THR A 97 -29.69 5.25 -8.40
C THR A 97 -29.33 6.73 -8.45
N GLY A 98 -29.21 7.29 -9.66
CA GLY A 98 -29.31 8.73 -9.90
C GLY A 98 -28.00 9.51 -10.03
N LYS A 99 -27.55 9.67 -11.27
CA LYS A 99 -26.65 10.71 -11.82
C LYS A 99 -26.22 11.86 -10.87
N VAL A 100 -25.16 11.68 -10.09
CA VAL A 100 -24.08 12.66 -9.88
C VAL A 100 -22.78 11.89 -9.65
N VAL A 101 -21.95 11.82 -10.69
CA VAL A 101 -20.60 11.25 -10.64
C VAL A 101 -19.72 12.22 -9.86
N ARG A 102 -19.33 11.89 -8.61
CA ARG A 102 -18.03 12.27 -8.03
C ARG A 102 -17.87 11.82 -6.58
N LYS A 103 -16.66 11.28 -6.34
CA LYS A 103 -15.99 10.97 -5.07
C LYS A 103 -16.43 9.66 -4.42
N ILE A 104 -15.55 8.68 -4.56
CA ILE A 104 -15.49 7.49 -3.72
C ILE A 104 -15.09 7.97 -2.32
N PRO A 105 -15.95 7.85 -1.31
CA PRO A 105 -15.57 8.10 0.06
C PRO A 105 -15.34 6.74 0.72
N ILE A 106 -14.08 6.35 0.79
CA ILE A 106 -13.63 5.23 1.61
C ILE A 106 -13.77 5.71 3.06
N TYR A 107 -14.68 5.14 3.84
CA TYR A 107 -15.12 5.65 5.15
C TYR A 107 -15.96 6.94 5.10
N GLY A 108 -17.28 6.77 5.28
CA GLY A 108 -18.17 7.82 5.78
C GLY A 108 -18.48 8.98 4.83
N VAL A 109 -19.32 8.75 3.82
CA VAL A 109 -20.21 9.81 3.34
C VAL A 109 -21.64 9.31 3.43
N GLY A 110 -22.45 10.13 4.11
CA GLY A 110 -23.80 9.81 4.53
C GLY A 110 -24.70 9.36 3.40
N SER A 111 -25.49 8.34 3.71
CA SER A 111 -26.83 8.16 3.16
C SER A 111 -27.73 7.95 4.37
N MET A 112 -28.64 8.88 4.62
CA MET A 112 -29.69 8.79 5.64
C MET A 112 -30.76 7.74 5.31
N ALA A 113 -30.41 6.70 4.55
CA ALA A 113 -31.32 5.64 4.13
C ALA A 113 -30.79 4.29 4.62
N GLY A 114 -31.38 3.80 5.71
CA GLY A 114 -31.43 2.37 6.03
C GLY A 114 -30.42 1.87 7.07
N LEU A 115 -30.87 1.76 8.31
CA LEU A 115 -30.26 0.91 9.36
C LEU A 115 -30.30 -0.60 9.00
N ALA A 116 -30.88 -0.98 7.87
CA ALA A 116 -31.06 -2.37 7.43
C ALA A 116 -30.12 -2.84 6.30
N SER A 117 -29.12 -2.04 5.88
CA SER A 117 -28.29 -2.36 4.68
C SER A 117 -26.78 -2.23 4.87
N GLN A 118 -26.28 -2.34 6.11
CA GLN A 118 -24.84 -2.43 6.34
C GLN A 118 -24.31 -3.79 5.88
N LYS A 119 -23.56 -3.82 4.77
CA LYS A 119 -22.84 -5.01 4.32
C LYS A 119 -21.49 -5.04 5.03
N LYS A 120 -21.24 -6.14 5.74
CA LYS A 120 -19.90 -6.49 6.21
C LYS A 120 -18.99 -6.64 4.98
N VAL A 121 -17.75 -6.17 5.09
CA VAL A 121 -16.70 -6.37 4.10
C VAL A 121 -15.44 -6.79 4.83
N ASP A 122 -14.61 -7.57 4.17
CA ASP A 122 -13.30 -7.91 4.70
C ASP A 122 -12.26 -6.94 4.14
N LEU A 123 -11.23 -6.64 4.93
CA LEU A 123 -10.07 -5.89 4.52
C LEU A 123 -8.87 -6.82 4.49
N LEU A 124 -8.09 -6.76 3.40
CA LEU A 124 -6.79 -7.40 3.29
C LEU A 124 -5.72 -6.31 3.21
N THR A 125 -4.78 -6.33 4.14
CA THR A 125 -3.64 -5.43 4.18
C THR A 125 -2.38 -6.20 3.86
N ILE A 126 -1.56 -5.66 2.97
CA ILE A 126 -0.31 -6.27 2.51
C ILE A 126 0.76 -5.23 2.62
N GLU A 127 1.79 -5.48 3.43
CA GLU A 127 3.00 -4.66 3.45
C GLU A 127 4.06 -5.34 2.61
N PHE A 128 4.72 -4.57 1.75
CA PHE A 128 5.68 -5.11 0.80
C PHE A 128 6.79 -4.10 0.48
N ARG A 129 7.82 -4.59 -0.19
CA ARG A 129 8.97 -3.83 -0.69
C ARG A 129 8.87 -3.71 -2.20
N ASP A 130 8.96 -2.51 -2.75
CA ASP A 130 8.98 -2.36 -4.22
C ASP A 130 10.34 -2.82 -4.82
N PRO A 131 10.54 -2.74 -6.15
CA PRO A 131 11.81 -3.09 -6.77
C PRO A 131 13.02 -2.31 -6.23
N HIS A 132 12.81 -1.09 -5.71
CA HIS A 132 13.82 -0.25 -5.06
C HIS A 132 13.93 -0.51 -3.55
N ALA A 133 13.32 -1.58 -3.05
CA ALA A 133 13.23 -1.94 -1.63
C ALA A 133 12.49 -0.90 -0.76
N ALA A 134 11.81 0.06 -1.38
CA ALA A 134 11.03 1.07 -0.70
C ALA A 134 9.83 0.39 -0.02
N TYR A 135 9.54 0.73 1.24
CA TYR A 135 8.38 0.21 1.94
C TYR A 135 7.06 0.76 1.35
N HIS A 136 6.12 -0.13 1.04
CA HIS A 136 4.74 0.20 0.68
C HIS A 136 3.78 -0.68 1.48
N GLY A 137 2.54 -0.25 1.57
CA GLY A 137 1.47 -1.15 1.95
C GLY A 137 0.22 -0.94 1.11
N ALA A 138 -0.36 -2.03 0.61
CA ALA A 138 -1.61 -2.04 -0.12
C ALA A 138 -2.76 -2.50 0.77
N VAL A 139 -3.92 -1.86 0.63
CA VAL A 139 -5.15 -2.27 1.31
C VAL A 139 -6.22 -2.56 0.26
N PHE A 140 -6.86 -3.72 0.37
CA PHE A 140 -7.96 -4.13 -0.48
C PHE A 140 -9.22 -4.37 0.34
N MET A 141 -10.36 -3.91 -0.15
CA MET A 141 -11.66 -4.33 0.34
C MET A 141 -12.14 -5.52 -0.50
N LEU A 142 -12.50 -6.60 0.17
CA LEU A 142 -12.89 -7.86 -0.45
C LEU A 142 -14.32 -8.26 -0.07
N PRO A 143 -14.97 -9.12 -0.88
CA PRO A 143 -16.20 -9.79 -0.46
C PRO A 143 -16.01 -10.51 0.87
N THR A 144 -17.06 -10.61 1.67
CA THR A 144 -16.99 -11.26 3.00
C THR A 144 -16.47 -12.69 2.93
N LYS A 145 -15.72 -13.09 3.97
CA LYS A 145 -15.10 -14.41 4.16
C LYS A 145 -13.97 -14.76 3.20
N THR A 146 -13.48 -13.80 2.40
CA THR A 146 -12.40 -14.07 1.43
C THR A 146 -11.03 -13.63 1.93
N ALA A 147 -10.94 -12.60 2.79
CA ALA A 147 -9.64 -12.10 3.26
C ALA A 147 -8.92 -13.11 4.15
N ALA A 148 -9.65 -13.84 5.01
CA ALA A 148 -9.09 -14.84 5.89
C ALA A 148 -8.41 -15.98 5.12
N GLU A 149 -9.06 -16.48 4.07
CA GLU A 149 -8.50 -17.53 3.21
C GLU A 149 -7.23 -17.05 2.49
N LEU A 150 -7.28 -15.83 1.94
CA LEU A 150 -6.15 -15.24 1.23
C LEU A 150 -4.97 -14.96 2.16
N GLN A 151 -5.23 -14.43 3.36
CA GLN A 151 -4.23 -14.19 4.39
C GLN A 151 -3.54 -15.49 4.80
N GLN A 152 -4.29 -16.58 4.99
CA GLN A 152 -3.72 -17.89 5.33
C GLN A 152 -2.82 -18.41 4.21
N LYS A 153 -3.30 -18.37 2.96
CA LYS A 153 -2.54 -18.80 1.78
C LYS A 153 -1.24 -18.01 1.63
N ILE A 154 -1.31 -16.67 1.70
CA ILE A 154 -0.12 -15.81 1.62
C ILE A 154 0.84 -16.12 2.78
N SER A 155 0.34 -16.21 4.01
CA SER A 155 1.17 -16.50 5.18
C SER A 155 1.95 -17.82 5.08
N LEU A 156 1.35 -18.85 4.45
CA LEU A 156 2.05 -20.10 4.17
C LEU A 156 3.18 -19.92 3.16
N LEU A 157 3.00 -19.08 2.14
CA LEU A 157 4.05 -18.75 1.16
C LEU A 157 5.19 -17.95 1.80
N LEU A 158 4.89 -17.02 2.71
CA LEU A 158 5.91 -16.20 3.38
C LEU A 158 6.81 -17.01 4.30
N LYS A 159 6.29 -18.05 4.96
CA LYS A 159 7.10 -18.96 5.80
C LYS A 159 8.19 -19.68 5.00
N SER A 160 7.95 -19.89 3.71
CA SER A 160 8.86 -20.57 2.79
C SER A 160 9.77 -19.59 2.05
N SER A 161 9.61 -18.28 2.26
CA SER A 161 10.34 -17.24 1.56
C SER A 161 11.40 -16.61 2.46
N THR A 162 12.60 -16.38 1.92
CA THR A 162 13.62 -15.60 2.59
C THR A 162 13.18 -14.13 2.59
N PRO A 163 13.04 -13.46 3.76
CA PRO A 163 12.63 -12.07 3.80
C PRO A 163 13.57 -11.19 2.99
N PHE A 164 13.01 -10.31 2.16
CA PHE A 164 13.81 -9.30 1.46
C PHE A 164 14.38 -8.33 2.52
N PRO A 165 15.72 -8.30 2.73
CA PRO A 165 16.29 -7.49 3.80
C PRO A 165 16.07 -6.00 3.50
N ALA A 166 15.74 -5.23 4.54
CA ALA A 166 15.76 -3.79 4.42
C ALA A 166 17.22 -3.34 4.23
N PRO A 167 17.53 -2.57 3.17
CA PRO A 167 18.88 -2.05 3.01
C PRO A 167 19.21 -1.12 4.17
N SER A 168 20.35 -1.36 4.82
CA SER A 168 20.87 -0.48 5.86
C SER A 168 21.65 0.67 5.24
N CYS A 169 21.55 1.84 5.87
CA CYS A 169 22.43 2.96 5.54
C CYS A 169 23.89 2.57 5.75
N THR A 170 24.75 2.93 4.80
CA THR A 170 26.20 2.78 4.92
C THR A 170 26.84 4.16 5.06
N ASP A 171 28.12 4.21 5.40
CA ASP A 171 28.89 5.45 5.40
C ASP A 171 29.10 5.93 3.95
N GLY A 172 28.17 6.74 3.45
CA GLY A 172 28.18 7.29 2.10
C GLY A 172 27.70 8.73 2.06
N PRO A 173 27.80 9.40 0.89
CA PRO A 173 27.27 10.75 0.73
C PRO A 173 25.75 10.73 0.94
N LYS A 174 25.30 11.63 1.82
CA LYS A 174 23.87 11.82 2.13
C LYS A 174 23.20 12.54 0.98
N THR A 175 21.97 12.14 0.66
CA THR A 175 21.17 12.89 -0.32
C THR A 175 20.72 14.20 0.31
N GLU A 176 21.18 15.33 -0.22
CA GLU A 176 20.82 16.65 0.30
C GLU A 176 19.31 16.89 0.23
N ASN A 177 18.81 17.71 1.17
CA ASN A 177 17.41 18.08 1.27
C ASN A 177 16.45 16.90 1.10
N SER A 178 16.70 15.83 1.86
CA SER A 178 15.91 14.61 1.80
C SER A 178 15.42 14.15 3.18
N ILE A 179 14.22 13.57 3.18
CA ILE A 179 13.56 13.04 4.37
C ILE A 179 13.20 11.57 4.13
N ARG A 180 13.69 10.69 4.98
CA ARG A 180 13.22 9.29 5.06
C ARG A 180 11.97 9.23 5.91
N VAL A 181 10.91 8.63 5.38
CA VAL A 181 9.62 8.48 6.05
C VAL A 181 9.47 7.02 6.51
N VAL A 182 9.60 6.83 7.82
CA VAL A 182 9.49 5.53 8.48
C VAL A 182 8.02 5.08 8.52
N PRO A 183 7.70 3.77 8.37
CA PRO A 183 6.37 3.25 8.63
C PRO A 183 5.80 3.76 9.96
N ILE A 184 4.50 4.04 9.99
CA ILE A 184 3.85 4.55 11.19
C ILE A 184 3.97 3.51 12.30
N GLY A 185 4.65 3.86 13.39
CA GLY A 185 4.73 3.04 14.59
C GLY A 185 3.46 3.10 15.42
N VAL A 186 3.34 2.19 16.38
CA VAL A 186 2.25 2.14 17.34
C VAL A 186 2.86 2.05 18.73
N ASP A 187 2.41 2.91 19.65
CA ASP A 187 2.92 2.95 21.02
C ASP A 187 1.74 3.04 22.01
N GLY A 188 1.58 2.00 22.83
CA GLY A 188 0.54 1.88 23.85
C GLY A 188 -0.86 1.49 23.35
N THR A 189 -1.39 2.09 22.28
CA THR A 189 -2.76 1.81 21.81
C THR A 189 -2.78 0.98 20.54
N PRO A 190 -3.41 -0.21 20.49
CA PRO A 190 -3.46 -1.01 19.27
C PRO A 190 -4.17 -0.23 18.15
N LEU A 191 -3.55 -0.23 16.98
CA LEU A 191 -4.07 0.34 15.75
C LEU A 191 -4.16 -0.77 14.71
N PRO A 192 -5.33 -1.04 14.11
CA PRO A 192 -5.42 -2.05 13.06
C PRO A 192 -4.53 -1.69 11.87
N ASP A 193 -3.93 -2.70 11.24
CA ASP A 193 -2.91 -2.53 10.22
C ASP A 193 -3.43 -1.77 8.99
N GLU A 194 -4.68 -1.99 8.60
CA GLU A 194 -5.31 -1.26 7.50
C GLU A 194 -5.27 0.25 7.73
N TYR A 195 -5.50 0.72 8.97
CA TYR A 195 -5.45 2.14 9.28
C TYR A 195 -4.01 2.63 9.28
N ARG A 196 -3.10 1.87 9.88
CA ARG A 196 -1.67 2.21 9.92
C ARG A 196 -1.11 2.40 8.50
N VAL A 197 -1.36 1.43 7.63
CA VAL A 197 -0.92 1.43 6.22
C VAL A 197 -1.59 2.55 5.44
N MET A 198 -2.92 2.72 5.53
CA MET A 198 -3.61 3.80 4.84
C MET A 198 -3.11 5.18 5.27
N MET A 199 -2.84 5.35 6.56
CA MET A 199 -2.31 6.60 7.08
C MET A 199 -0.91 6.87 6.56
N TYR A 200 -0.05 5.86 6.48
CA TYR A 200 1.30 5.98 5.94
C TYR A 200 1.28 6.36 4.45
N GLU A 201 0.54 5.62 3.62
CA GLU A 201 0.48 5.86 2.18
C GLU A 201 -0.09 7.23 1.83
N HIS A 202 -1.16 7.64 2.53
CA HIS A 202 -1.75 8.94 2.31
C HIS A 202 -0.84 10.07 2.80
N LEU A 203 -0.19 9.89 3.95
CA LEU A 203 0.80 10.85 4.44
C LEU A 203 1.92 11.05 3.41
N PHE A 204 2.51 9.97 2.91
CA PHE A 204 3.60 10.04 1.96
C PHE A 204 3.19 10.78 0.67
N SER A 205 2.00 10.48 0.15
CA SER A 205 1.42 11.19 -1.00
C SER A 205 1.25 12.69 -0.73
N VAL A 206 0.69 13.06 0.42
CA VAL A 206 0.45 14.47 0.77
C VAL A 206 1.76 15.23 1.02
N LEU A 207 2.76 14.59 1.62
CA LEU A 207 4.08 15.20 1.84
C LEU A 207 4.73 15.62 0.51
N LYS A 208 4.75 14.72 -0.48
CA LYS A 208 5.30 14.99 -1.82
C LYS A 208 4.59 16.15 -2.51
N VAL A 209 3.26 16.21 -2.42
CA VAL A 209 2.46 17.29 -3.04
C VAL A 209 2.62 18.62 -2.29
N SER A 210 2.74 18.59 -0.97
CA SER A 210 2.72 19.79 -0.13
C SER A 210 4.06 20.51 -0.05
N ASN A 211 5.17 19.82 -0.33
CA ASN A 211 6.50 20.42 -0.40
C ASN A 211 7.31 19.78 -1.55
N PRO A 212 7.11 20.24 -2.80
CA PRO A 212 7.76 19.65 -3.97
C PRO A 212 9.27 19.88 -4.03
N ASN A 213 9.81 20.84 -3.26
CA ASN A 213 11.23 21.12 -3.19
C ASN A 213 11.99 20.12 -2.30
N GLN A 214 11.25 19.33 -1.50
CA GLN A 214 11.80 18.31 -0.62
C GLN A 214 11.71 16.93 -1.28
N THR A 215 12.81 16.19 -1.23
CA THR A 215 12.79 14.79 -1.67
C THR A 215 12.39 13.89 -0.50
N TYR A 216 11.32 13.11 -0.69
CA TYR A 216 10.86 12.14 0.31
C TYR A 216 11.17 10.73 -0.18
N PHE A 217 11.83 9.96 0.66
CA PHE A 217 12.12 8.55 0.45
C PHE A 217 11.35 7.72 1.47
N ARG A 218 10.89 6.55 1.04
CA ARG A 218 10.29 5.57 1.96
C ARG A 218 11.41 4.87 2.71
N GLU A 219 11.09 4.24 3.83
CA GLU A 219 12.03 3.38 4.54
C GLU A 219 12.56 2.29 3.61
N GLY A 220 13.88 2.07 3.61
CA GLY A 220 14.57 1.09 2.76
C GLY A 220 14.65 1.42 1.26
N ASP A 221 14.23 2.61 0.83
CA ASP A 221 14.32 3.02 -0.58
C ASP A 221 15.79 3.24 -0.99
N ILE A 222 16.34 2.36 -1.83
CA ILE A 222 17.73 2.44 -2.30
C ILE A 222 18.00 3.64 -3.20
N ALA A 223 16.97 4.27 -3.76
CA ALA A 223 17.13 5.48 -4.56
C ALA A 223 17.64 6.67 -3.72
N ALA A 224 17.57 6.57 -2.39
CA ALA A 224 18.17 7.53 -1.46
C ALA A 224 19.71 7.50 -1.43
N GLY A 225 20.33 6.50 -2.07
CA GLY A 225 21.78 6.32 -2.12
C GLY A 225 22.37 5.69 -0.85
N ALA A 226 23.68 5.43 -0.89
CA ALA A 226 24.42 4.71 0.15
C ALA A 226 24.42 5.42 1.52
N GLY A 227 24.45 6.76 1.52
CA GLY A 227 24.52 7.59 2.73
C GLY A 227 23.17 7.89 3.39
N CYS A 228 22.07 7.36 2.86
CA CYS A 228 20.71 7.66 3.30
C CYS A 228 20.35 9.16 3.23
N THR A 229 19.22 9.50 3.83
CA THR A 229 18.67 10.85 3.84
C THR A 229 19.27 11.72 4.92
N THR A 230 19.19 13.04 4.74
CA THR A 230 19.64 14.01 5.75
C THR A 230 18.79 14.02 7.02
N LEU A 231 17.51 13.68 6.90
CA LEU A 231 16.53 13.70 7.99
C LEU A 231 15.73 12.40 8.02
N THR A 232 15.23 12.03 9.20
CA THR A 232 14.29 10.92 9.39
C THR A 232 13.02 11.39 10.08
N LEU A 233 11.88 11.12 9.46
CA LEU A 233 10.56 11.40 10.01
C LEU A 233 9.98 10.14 10.65
N HIS A 234 9.83 10.19 11.97
CA HIS A 234 9.17 9.16 12.76
C HIS A 234 7.78 9.62 13.17
N ILE A 235 6.79 8.76 12.98
CA ILE A 235 5.42 8.99 13.42
C ILE A 235 4.96 7.76 14.16
N ALA A 236 4.49 7.94 15.39
CA ALA A 236 3.89 6.88 16.18
C ALA A 236 2.47 7.26 16.58
N VAL A 237 1.52 6.34 16.42
CA VAL A 237 0.19 6.50 17.00
C VAL A 237 0.26 6.11 18.47
N ILE A 238 -0.01 7.08 19.33
CA ILE A 238 0.05 6.95 20.79
C ILE A 238 -1.33 6.93 21.45
N GLY A 239 -2.38 7.07 20.63
CA GLY A 239 -3.76 7.04 21.08
C GLY A 239 -4.70 6.92 19.90
N PHE A 240 -5.56 5.91 19.90
CA PHE A 240 -6.54 5.68 18.86
C PHE A 240 -7.88 5.29 19.49
N ASN A 241 -8.92 6.07 19.21
CA ASN A 241 -10.29 5.71 19.56
C ASN A 241 -11.08 5.66 18.26
N LYS A 242 -11.52 4.45 17.87
CA LYS A 242 -12.43 4.27 16.74
C LYS A 242 -13.79 4.84 17.11
N GLY A 243 -14.32 5.72 16.27
CA GLY A 243 -15.64 6.27 16.45
C GLY A 243 -16.73 5.21 16.27
N ASN A 244 -17.82 5.30 17.02
CA ASN A 244 -18.96 4.39 16.89
C ASN A 244 -19.97 4.95 15.88
N GLN A 245 -20.02 4.38 14.67
CA GLN A 245 -20.89 4.87 13.61
C GLN A 245 -22.37 4.58 13.89
N THR A 246 -22.70 3.43 14.48
CA THR A 246 -24.09 3.11 14.87
C THR A 246 -24.63 4.11 15.89
N LEU A 247 -23.82 4.47 16.88
CA LEU A 247 -24.18 5.46 17.90
C LEU A 247 -24.39 6.85 17.27
N ARG A 248 -23.59 7.20 16.26
CA ARG A 248 -23.75 8.46 15.51
C ARG A 248 -25.06 8.50 14.74
N THR A 249 -25.40 7.41 14.06
CA THR A 249 -26.67 7.31 13.32
C THR A 249 -27.89 7.31 14.25
N SER A 250 -27.80 6.66 15.41
CA SER A 250 -28.93 6.52 16.33
C SER A 250 -29.23 7.76 17.18
N THR A 251 -28.28 8.69 17.33
CA THR A 251 -28.42 9.87 18.20
C THR A 251 -28.81 11.16 17.46
N GLY A 252 -29.15 11.07 16.17
CA GLY A 252 -29.66 12.19 15.39
C GLY A 252 -28.67 13.39 15.35
N PRO A 253 -29.14 14.65 15.43
CA PRO A 253 -28.26 15.83 15.39
C PRO A 253 -27.17 15.87 16.47
N LEU A 254 -27.37 15.17 17.60
CA LEU A 254 -26.37 15.04 18.66
C LEU A 254 -25.25 14.05 18.31
N GLY A 255 -25.49 13.13 17.37
CA GLY A 255 -24.52 12.15 16.90
C GLY A 255 -23.28 12.77 16.27
N HIS A 256 -23.34 14.02 15.79
CA HIS A 256 -22.16 14.74 15.34
C HIS A 256 -21.10 14.96 16.44
N PHE A 257 -21.49 14.87 17.71
CA PHE A 257 -20.62 15.09 18.87
C PHE A 257 -20.29 13.81 19.66
N VAL A 258 -21.00 12.71 19.41
CA VAL A 258 -20.85 11.44 20.15
C VAL A 258 -20.17 10.40 19.27
N GLY A 259 -19.15 9.70 19.78
CA GLY A 259 -18.48 8.61 19.03
C GLY A 259 -17.56 9.09 17.90
N THR A 260 -16.83 10.19 18.09
CA THR A 260 -15.83 10.70 17.14
C THR A 260 -14.62 9.79 17.06
N THR A 261 -14.09 9.56 15.86
CA THR A 261 -12.76 8.94 15.72
C THR A 261 -11.70 9.95 16.14
N SER A 262 -10.86 9.58 17.10
CA SER A 262 -9.74 10.42 17.56
C SER A 262 -8.43 9.68 17.42
N VAL A 263 -7.42 10.36 16.88
CA VAL A 263 -6.07 9.82 16.75
C VAL A 263 -5.07 10.82 17.33
N THR A 264 -4.15 10.32 18.12
CA THR A 264 -3.05 11.08 18.72
C THR A 264 -1.75 10.51 18.22
N PHE A 265 -0.90 11.39 17.71
CA PHE A 265 0.40 11.08 17.15
C PHE A 265 1.50 11.65 18.01
N ASN A 266 2.59 10.92 18.11
CA ASN A 266 3.89 11.50 18.35
C ASN A 266 4.62 11.64 17.01
N VAL A 267 5.14 12.83 16.74
CA VAL A 267 5.91 13.12 15.54
C VAL A 267 7.31 13.53 15.97
N LYS A 268 8.32 12.80 15.49
CA LYS A 268 9.73 13.17 15.65
C LYS A 268 10.38 13.38 14.29
N LEU A 269 11.19 14.42 14.18
CA LEU A 269 12.09 14.65 13.05
C LEU A 269 13.50 14.66 13.61
N ASP A 270 14.28 13.67 13.22
CA ASP A 270 15.67 13.51 13.65
C ASP A 270 16.60 13.84 12.50
N ASP A 271 17.74 14.45 12.80
CA ASP A 271 18.81 14.61 11.81
C ASP A 271 19.56 13.28 11.62
N ALA A 272 20.49 13.28 10.66
CA ALA A 272 21.28 12.10 10.35
C ALA A 272 22.25 11.65 11.47
N ASN A 273 22.39 12.42 12.56
CA ASN A 273 23.14 12.05 13.76
C ASN A 273 22.22 11.57 14.90
N GLY A 274 20.91 11.50 14.66
CA GLY A 274 19.90 11.14 15.65
C GLY A 274 19.52 12.29 16.60
N LYS A 275 19.95 13.53 16.34
CA LYS A 275 19.51 14.69 17.12
C LYS A 275 18.09 15.06 16.69
N THR A 276 17.19 15.10 17.68
CA THR A 276 15.81 15.49 17.44
C THR A 276 15.67 16.99 17.19
N LEU A 277 15.26 17.34 15.97
CA LEU A 277 14.96 18.71 15.54
C LEU A 277 13.51 19.11 15.86
N LEU A 278 12.61 18.13 15.89
CA LEU A 278 11.19 18.31 16.16
C LEU A 278 10.68 17.14 17.00
N ASN A 279 9.96 17.42 18.09
CA ASN A 279 9.23 16.40 18.85
C ASN A 279 7.89 16.99 19.27
N ASN A 280 6.80 16.53 18.66
CA ASN A 280 5.48 17.10 18.87
C ASN A 280 4.40 16.02 19.00
N LYS A 281 3.56 16.18 20.02
CA LYS A 281 2.30 15.48 20.14
C LYS A 281 1.22 16.21 19.33
N VAL A 282 0.57 15.50 18.41
CA VAL A 282 -0.54 16.02 17.59
C VAL A 282 -1.78 15.20 17.86
N LYS A 283 -2.81 15.82 18.47
CA LYS A 283 -4.12 15.20 18.64
C LYS A 283 -5.07 15.76 17.60
N LYS A 284 -5.75 14.87 16.87
CA LYS A 284 -6.84 15.23 15.97
C LYS A 284 -8.05 14.36 16.23
N SER A 285 -9.23 14.96 16.08
CA SER A 285 -10.51 14.29 16.26
C SER A 285 -11.41 14.75 15.14
N ILE A 286 -12.08 13.81 14.47
CA ILE A 286 -13.06 14.17 13.44
C ILE A 286 -14.44 14.10 14.03
N ARG A 287 -15.15 15.22 13.86
CA ARG A 287 -16.57 15.34 14.15
C ARG A 287 -17.31 15.11 12.83
N GLY A 288 -18.20 14.13 12.79
CA GLY A 288 -19.02 13.82 11.64
C GLY A 288 -18.59 12.58 10.85
N ASP A 289 -19.32 12.34 9.76
CA ASP A 289 -19.09 11.21 8.86
C ASP A 289 -17.79 11.38 8.06
N SER A 290 -17.25 12.60 7.98
CA SER A 290 -16.04 12.89 7.22
C SER A 290 -14.88 11.99 7.67
N ASP A 291 -14.53 11.15 6.72
CA ASP A 291 -13.49 10.14 6.57
C ASP A 291 -12.21 10.28 7.43
N SER A 292 -11.75 9.15 8.00
CA SER A 292 -10.41 8.96 8.58
C SER A 292 -9.25 9.48 7.70
N LEU A 293 -9.40 9.43 6.37
CA LEU A 293 -8.43 9.97 5.41
C LEU A 293 -8.34 11.50 5.46
N SER A 294 -9.42 12.20 5.81
CA SER A 294 -9.39 13.65 6.01
C SER A 294 -8.51 14.04 7.20
N VAL A 295 -8.48 13.22 8.26
CA VAL A 295 -7.53 13.40 9.38
C VAL A 295 -6.11 13.23 8.91
N THR A 296 -5.82 12.19 8.13
CA THR A 296 -4.47 11.97 7.62
C THR A 296 -4.03 13.15 6.73
N LYS A 297 -4.92 13.68 5.89
CA LYS A 297 -4.65 14.87 5.07
C LYS A 297 -4.33 16.09 5.93
N ASP A 298 -5.15 16.38 6.94
CA ASP A 298 -4.95 17.51 7.83
C ASP A 298 -3.67 17.35 8.66
N ILE A 299 -3.37 16.14 9.12
CA ILE A 299 -2.11 15.83 9.81
C ILE A 299 -0.94 16.07 8.88
N ALA A 300 -0.96 15.48 7.68
CA ALA A 300 0.11 15.61 6.72
C ALA A 300 0.37 17.07 6.35
N LYS A 301 -0.69 17.86 6.08
CA LYS A 301 -0.56 19.30 5.80
C LYS A 301 0.01 20.08 6.99
N ASN A 302 -0.45 19.80 8.21
CA ASN A 302 0.09 20.43 9.41
C ASN A 302 1.54 20.00 9.67
N LEU A 303 1.87 18.76 9.35
CA LEU A 303 3.19 18.20 9.49
C LEU A 303 4.16 18.82 8.50
N SER A 304 3.82 18.93 7.21
CA SER A 304 4.63 19.62 6.20
C SER A 304 4.99 21.03 6.65
N LYS A 305 4.03 21.81 7.16
CA LYS A 305 4.30 23.16 7.69
C LYS A 305 5.30 23.15 8.85
N ARG A 306 5.20 22.18 9.75
CA ARG A 306 6.09 22.06 10.93
C ARG A 306 7.49 21.60 10.54
N ILE A 307 7.60 20.67 9.60
CA ILE A 307 8.88 20.22 9.03
C ILE A 307 9.58 21.41 8.38
N ASN A 308 8.89 22.18 7.52
CA ASN A 308 9.47 23.36 6.88
C ASN A 308 10.01 24.36 7.89
N LYS A 309 9.22 24.69 8.92
CA LYS A 309 9.66 25.59 9.99
C LYS A 309 10.86 25.06 10.77
N ALA A 310 10.93 23.75 11.02
CA ALA A 310 12.08 23.13 11.70
C ALA A 310 13.35 23.22 10.85
N MET A 311 13.24 22.98 9.54
CA MET A 311 14.36 23.09 8.61
C MET A 311 14.87 24.53 8.46
N GLU A 312 13.97 25.51 8.35
CA GLU A 312 14.33 26.94 8.32
C GLU A 312 15.12 27.35 9.56
N LYS A 313 14.67 26.93 10.74
CA LYS A 313 15.36 27.20 12.00
C LYS A 313 16.74 26.55 12.05
N SER A 314 16.85 25.28 11.66
CA SER A 314 18.14 24.57 11.63
C SER A 314 19.15 25.23 10.69
N ASN A 315 18.70 25.71 9.53
CA ASN A 315 19.57 26.38 8.56
C ASN A 315 20.05 27.76 9.03
N ALA A 316 19.27 28.45 9.86
CA ALA A 316 19.68 29.71 10.46
C ALA A 316 20.76 29.52 11.52
N GLU A 317 20.68 28.45 12.31
CA GLU A 317 21.67 28.13 13.37
C GLU A 317 23.04 27.75 12.79
N THR A 318 23.10 27.08 11.63
CA THR A 318 24.38 26.70 10.98
C THR A 318 25.11 27.89 10.33
N LYS A 319 24.42 29.02 10.11
CA LYS A 319 24.99 30.22 9.48
C LYS A 319 25.51 31.27 10.48
N SER A 320 25.24 31.08 11.77
CA SER A 320 25.69 31.95 12.86
C SER A 320 26.97 31.43 13.49
#